data_AF-A0A0F9Q8T7-F1
#
_entry.id   AF-A0A0F9Q8T7-F1
#
_cell.length_a   1.000
_cell.length_b   1.000
_cell.length_c   1.000
_cell.angle_alpha   90.00
_cell.angle_beta   90.00
_cell.angle_gamma   90.00
#
_symmetry.space_group_name_H-M   'P 1'
#
loop_
_entity.id
_entity.type
_entity.pdbx_description
1 polymer ?
#
loop_
_entity_poly.entity_id
_entity_poly.type
_entity_poly.pdbx_seq_one_letter_code
_entity_poly.pdbx_strand_id
1 'polypeptide(L)'
;MISKIKSLNNLAVFNGFDWDSEVVDNENQVLELKKTNIIYGRNYSGKTTLSRALRAMEHGEISDKYENPECCISFSEGNEVTHNDFSAHTQVIRVFNEDFIKQNLNFIANPEENVQPFAILGGDNNVIEKEISGLKDKLGSNEKDLETGLYKDLKTLNGIYSTAKRSHDIAKNSLNSQLNEKAIGRQTGIKYNPEKFGDQNYTNSKLRNEIQLVKKDEFKPLSDERKILAEKSLEEKKKEDISQISELDLSFQTFSRKEFFGEEVDDGDSDGTGDHRRQADGKFVEAKNGNAGNCQPG
;
A
#
# COMPACT_ATOMS: atom_id res chain seq x y z
N MET A 1 38.88 -7.64 42.87
CA MET A 1 40.12 -7.01 42.35
C MET A 1 40.97 -8.07 41.64
N ILE A 2 41.74 -7.75 40.61
CA ILE A 2 42.68 -8.72 39.99
C ILE A 2 43.82 -9.00 41.00
N SER A 3 44.05 -10.27 41.33
CA SER A 3 45.13 -10.67 42.26
C SER A 3 46.40 -11.06 41.53
N LYS A 4 46.32 -11.86 40.46
CA LYS A 4 47.49 -12.29 39.68
C LYS A 4 47.11 -12.75 38.27
N ILE A 5 48.09 -12.75 37.36
CA ILE A 5 47.94 -13.31 36.01
C ILE A 5 48.53 -14.72 36.05
N LYS A 6 47.71 -15.68 36.51
CA LYS A 6 48.12 -17.06 36.88
C LYS A 6 48.97 -17.75 35.81
N SER A 7 48.54 -17.73 34.55
CA SER A 7 49.31 -18.36 33.47
C SER A 7 49.14 -17.66 32.13
N LEU A 8 50.22 -17.61 31.35
CA LEU A 8 50.24 -17.11 29.98
C LEU A 8 50.99 -18.09 29.07
N ASN A 9 50.33 -18.56 28.02
CA ASN A 9 50.91 -19.50 27.07
C ASN A 9 50.52 -19.13 25.63
N ASN A 10 51.43 -19.37 24.68
CA ASN A 10 51.32 -18.93 23.28
C ASN A 10 50.95 -17.44 23.09
N LEU A 11 51.39 -16.57 24.01
CA LEU A 11 51.07 -15.14 23.98
C LEU A 11 52.35 -14.32 23.78
N ALA A 12 52.67 -14.02 22.52
CA ALA A 12 53.91 -13.34 22.10
C ALA A 12 55.19 -13.98 22.69
N VAL A 13 55.79 -13.34 23.69
CA VAL A 13 57.03 -13.79 24.34
C VAL A 13 56.78 -14.75 25.51
N PHE A 14 55.53 -14.92 25.92
CA PHE A 14 55.14 -15.84 27.00
C PHE A 14 54.76 -17.21 26.42
N ASN A 15 55.51 -18.23 26.80
CA ASN A 15 55.30 -19.62 26.40
C ASN A 15 55.48 -20.51 27.64
N GLY A 16 54.39 -20.77 28.36
CA GLY A 16 54.40 -21.49 29.64
C GLY A 16 54.79 -20.63 30.85
N PHE A 17 54.41 -19.36 30.87
CA PHE A 17 54.62 -18.50 32.04
C PHE A 17 53.67 -18.90 33.17
N ASP A 18 54.21 -19.07 34.37
CA ASP A 18 53.49 -19.35 35.62
C ASP A 18 53.85 -18.29 36.67
N TRP A 19 52.83 -17.58 37.17
CA TRP A 19 53.02 -16.49 38.12
C TRP A 19 53.58 -16.96 39.46
N ASP A 20 53.16 -18.13 39.92
CA ASP A 20 53.50 -18.62 41.26
C ASP A 20 54.97 -19.06 41.35
N SER A 21 55.59 -19.39 40.22
CA SER A 21 57.02 -19.71 40.15
C SER A 21 57.91 -18.52 39.78
N GLU A 22 57.42 -17.61 38.93
CA GLU A 22 58.23 -16.54 38.34
C GLU A 22 58.16 -15.21 39.09
N VAL A 23 57.05 -14.94 39.79
CA VAL A 23 56.77 -13.64 40.43
C VAL A 23 56.81 -13.80 41.95
N VAL A 24 58.02 -14.05 42.46
CA VAL A 24 58.30 -14.26 43.88
C VAL A 24 59.16 -13.14 44.47
N ASP A 25 59.09 -12.96 45.79
CA ASP A 25 59.97 -12.08 46.53
C ASP A 25 61.32 -12.75 46.89
N ASN A 26 62.17 -12.03 47.62
CA ASN A 26 63.47 -12.55 48.05
C ASN A 26 63.37 -13.74 49.03
N GLU A 27 62.18 -14.02 49.56
CA GLU A 27 61.86 -15.10 50.50
C GLU A 27 61.08 -16.24 49.81
N ASN A 28 61.07 -16.26 48.46
CA ASN A 28 60.31 -17.18 47.62
C ASN A 28 58.79 -17.19 47.89
N GLN A 29 58.23 -16.09 48.39
CA GLN A 29 56.79 -15.91 48.53
C GLN A 29 56.22 -15.30 47.25
N VAL A 30 55.07 -15.81 46.80
CA VAL A 30 54.39 -15.29 45.61
C VAL A 30 53.89 -13.87 45.84
N LEU A 31 54.22 -12.97 44.93
CA LEU A 31 53.81 -11.57 44.98
C LEU A 31 52.48 -11.37 44.25
N GLU A 32 51.48 -10.84 44.94
CA GLU A 32 50.19 -10.47 44.33
C GLU A 32 50.14 -9.00 43.91
N LEU A 33 49.27 -8.71 42.93
CA LEU A 33 48.96 -7.36 42.48
C LEU A 33 48.23 -6.58 43.58
N LYS A 34 48.78 -5.41 43.90
CA LYS A 34 48.21 -4.45 44.87
C LYS A 34 47.39 -3.38 44.15
N LYS A 35 46.88 -2.40 44.90
CA LYS A 35 46.06 -1.30 44.35
C LYS A 35 46.81 -0.52 43.25
N THR A 36 48.12 -0.38 43.41
CA THR A 36 49.01 0.27 42.45
C THR A 36 50.20 -0.65 42.22
N ASN A 37 50.50 -0.95 40.95
CA ASN A 37 51.61 -1.81 40.56
C ASN A 37 52.41 -1.11 39.47
N ILE A 38 53.74 -1.24 39.52
CA ILE A 38 54.64 -0.74 38.49
C ILE A 38 55.37 -1.95 37.92
N ILE A 39 55.13 -2.24 36.64
CA ILE A 39 55.77 -3.33 35.92
C ILE A 39 56.71 -2.71 34.89
N TYR A 40 58.00 -2.96 35.02
CA TYR A 40 59.03 -2.40 34.16
C TYR A 40 60.00 -3.50 33.70
N GLY A 41 60.74 -3.23 32.64
CA GLY A 41 61.65 -4.20 32.03
C GLY A 41 62.22 -3.68 30.72
N ARG A 42 63.18 -4.41 30.15
CA ARG A 42 63.83 -4.05 28.88
C ARG A 42 62.83 -4.02 27.71
N ASN A 43 63.20 -3.38 26.61
CA ASN A 43 62.41 -3.52 25.38
C ASN A 43 62.27 -5.01 25.03
N TYR A 44 61.12 -5.38 24.46
CA TYR A 44 60.77 -6.77 24.15
C TYR A 44 60.56 -7.70 25.35
N SER A 45 60.58 -7.21 26.59
CA SER A 45 60.32 -8.00 27.80
C SER A 45 58.85 -8.42 28.00
N GLY A 46 57.97 -8.23 27.00
CA GLY A 46 56.55 -8.62 27.11
C GLY A 46 55.61 -7.64 27.83
N LYS A 47 56.04 -6.43 28.19
CA LYS A 47 55.16 -5.41 28.85
C LYS A 47 53.87 -5.13 28.06
N THR A 48 53.99 -4.90 26.75
CA THR A 48 52.83 -4.68 25.87
C THR A 48 51.96 -5.92 25.75
N THR A 49 52.56 -7.11 25.82
CA THR A 49 51.83 -8.37 25.81
C THR A 49 50.99 -8.53 27.08
N LEU A 50 51.53 -8.13 28.24
CA LEU A 50 50.80 -8.14 29.50
C LEU A 50 49.61 -7.17 29.48
N SER A 51 49.79 -5.97 28.92
CA SER A 51 48.67 -5.02 28.78
C SER A 51 47.61 -5.54 27.81
N ARG A 52 48.00 -6.28 26.76
CA ARG A 52 47.05 -6.97 25.86
C ARG A 52 46.29 -8.10 26.55
N ALA A 53 46.93 -8.87 27.43
CA ALA A 53 46.25 -9.90 28.21
C ALA A 53 45.15 -9.29 29.11
N LEU A 54 45.44 -8.17 29.78
CA LEU A 54 44.45 -7.41 30.54
C LEU A 54 43.37 -6.78 29.64
N ARG A 55 43.73 -6.36 28.43
CA ARG A 55 42.79 -5.78 27.47
C ARG A 55 41.79 -6.80 26.93
N ALA A 56 42.21 -8.06 26.81
CA ALA A 56 41.31 -9.15 26.42
C ALA A 56 40.15 -9.32 27.41
N MET A 57 40.40 -9.06 28.70
CA MET A 57 39.36 -9.01 29.73
C MET A 57 38.37 -7.85 29.55
N GLU A 58 38.80 -6.74 28.94
CA GLU A 58 37.91 -5.61 28.67
C GLU A 58 37.01 -5.87 27.45
N HIS A 59 37.54 -6.49 26.39
CA HIS A 59 36.82 -6.65 25.11
C HIS A 59 36.17 -8.03 24.95
N GLY A 60 36.54 -9.00 25.80
CA GLY A 60 36.04 -10.37 25.73
C GLY A 60 36.80 -11.28 24.77
N GLU A 61 37.86 -10.78 24.12
CA GLU A 61 38.62 -11.51 23.09
C GLU A 61 40.11 -11.18 23.11
N ILE A 62 40.95 -12.17 22.81
CA ILE A 62 42.37 -11.97 22.51
C ILE A 62 42.50 -11.70 21.00
N SER A 63 43.34 -10.74 20.62
CA SER A 63 43.62 -10.44 19.21
C SER A 63 44.03 -11.68 18.41
N ASP A 64 43.45 -11.81 17.21
CA ASP A 64 43.67 -12.88 16.22
C ASP A 64 45.11 -13.07 15.72
N LYS A 65 46.05 -12.24 16.19
CA LYS A 65 47.47 -12.31 15.81
C LYS A 65 48.22 -13.44 16.50
N TYR A 66 47.63 -14.07 17.51
CA TYR A 66 48.24 -15.16 18.27
C TYR A 66 47.59 -16.48 17.90
N GLU A 67 48.41 -17.51 17.65
CA GLU A 67 47.92 -18.88 17.41
C GLU A 67 47.69 -19.59 18.74
N ASN A 68 46.45 -19.99 19.01
CA ASN A 68 46.03 -20.72 20.23
C ASN A 68 46.51 -20.08 21.55
N PRO A 69 46.17 -18.80 21.82
CA PRO A 69 46.60 -18.12 23.03
C PRO A 69 45.85 -18.65 24.25
N GLU A 70 46.58 -18.96 25.32
CA GLU A 70 46.01 -19.36 26.59
C GLU A 70 46.38 -18.32 27.66
N CYS A 71 45.36 -17.81 28.33
CA CYS A 71 45.49 -16.83 29.40
C CYS A 71 44.60 -17.27 30.56
N CYS A 72 45.14 -17.19 31.78
CA CYS A 72 44.39 -17.38 33.02
C CYS A 72 44.70 -16.25 33.98
N ILE A 73 43.66 -15.56 34.44
CA ILE A 73 43.75 -14.43 35.38
C ILE A 73 42.90 -14.74 36.60
N SER A 74 43.49 -14.57 37.79
CA SER A 74 42.82 -14.80 39.07
C SER A 74 42.41 -13.48 39.71
N PHE A 75 41.25 -13.52 40.36
CA PHE A 75 40.71 -12.41 41.14
C PHE A 75 40.77 -12.72 42.64
N SER A 76 40.76 -11.66 43.46
CA SER A 76 40.78 -11.72 44.93
C SER A 76 39.62 -12.51 45.55
N GLU A 77 38.54 -12.73 44.80
CA GLU A 77 37.35 -13.49 45.22
C GLU A 77 37.48 -15.00 44.95
N GLY A 78 38.64 -15.45 44.45
CA GLY A 78 38.88 -16.85 44.06
C GLY A 78 38.35 -17.22 42.67
N ASN A 79 37.69 -16.28 41.98
CA ASN A 79 37.24 -16.46 40.61
C ASN A 79 38.44 -16.42 39.65
N GLU A 80 38.47 -17.37 38.71
CA GLU A 80 39.47 -17.44 37.65
C GLU A 80 38.80 -17.26 36.31
N VAL A 81 39.37 -16.38 35.49
CA VAL A 81 38.94 -16.14 34.12
C VAL A 81 39.98 -16.72 33.19
N THR A 82 39.50 -17.53 32.25
CA THR A 82 40.34 -18.20 31.26
C THR A 82 40.04 -17.66 29.87
N HIS A 83 40.91 -17.98 28.91
CA HIS A 83 40.73 -17.60 27.50
C HIS A 83 39.40 -18.04 26.86
N ASN A 84 38.73 -19.04 27.43
CA ASN A 84 37.45 -19.53 26.96
C ASN A 84 36.27 -18.66 27.40
N ASP A 85 36.40 -17.92 28.50
CA ASP A 85 35.32 -17.11 29.05
C ASP A 85 35.86 -15.86 29.74
N PHE A 86 36.23 -14.87 28.93
CA PHE A 86 36.65 -13.55 29.41
C PHE A 86 35.52 -12.76 30.09
N SER A 87 34.26 -13.20 29.98
CA SER A 87 33.10 -12.51 30.55
C SER A 87 32.71 -13.01 31.95
N ALA A 88 33.37 -14.06 32.46
CA ALA A 88 33.11 -14.66 33.77
C ALA A 88 33.51 -13.78 34.99
N HIS A 89 33.63 -12.46 34.82
CA HIS A 89 33.90 -11.52 35.91
C HIS A 89 32.92 -10.35 35.94
N THR A 90 32.69 -9.81 37.15
CA THR A 90 31.79 -8.67 37.38
C THR A 90 32.51 -7.31 37.36
N GLN A 91 33.84 -7.32 37.22
CA GLN A 91 34.63 -6.09 37.29
C GLN A 91 34.67 -5.31 35.98
N VAL A 92 34.60 -3.99 36.08
CA VAL A 92 34.80 -3.07 34.96
C VAL A 92 36.30 -2.86 34.78
N ILE A 93 36.86 -3.45 33.72
CA ILE A 93 38.28 -3.33 33.38
C ILE A 93 38.40 -2.34 32.22
N ARG A 94 39.32 -1.37 32.35
CA ARG A 94 39.65 -0.38 31.31
C ARG A 94 41.15 -0.37 31.09
N VAL A 95 41.59 -0.61 29.85
CA VAL A 95 43.00 -0.67 29.51
C VAL A 95 43.36 0.42 28.52
N PHE A 96 44.19 1.37 28.97
CA PHE A 96 44.77 2.39 28.11
C PHE A 96 46.15 1.93 27.62
N ASN A 97 46.21 1.42 26.38
CA ASN A 97 47.44 0.98 25.72
C ASN A 97 47.56 1.51 24.28
N GLU A 98 48.63 1.16 23.57
CA GLU A 98 48.84 1.58 22.18
C GLU A 98 47.69 1.13 21.26
N ASP A 99 47.15 -0.07 21.48
CA ASP A 99 46.06 -0.58 20.66
C ASP A 99 44.74 0.20 20.93
N PHE A 100 44.51 0.69 22.16
CA PHE A 100 43.42 1.63 22.48
C PHE A 100 43.59 2.95 21.73
N ILE A 101 44.80 3.52 21.73
CA ILE A 101 45.12 4.76 21.02
C ILE A 101 44.87 4.58 19.53
N LYS A 102 45.34 3.49 18.93
CA LYS A 102 45.11 3.22 17.49
C LYS A 102 43.64 3.07 17.16
N GLN A 103 42.85 2.39 18.00
CA GLN A 103 41.43 2.16 17.69
C GLN A 103 40.56 3.41 17.91
N ASN A 104 40.88 4.24 18.91
CA ASN A 104 40.02 5.35 19.32
C ASN A 104 40.57 6.74 18.96
N LEU A 105 41.85 6.84 18.60
CA LEU A 105 42.57 8.10 18.34
C LEU A 105 43.30 8.03 16.98
N ASN A 106 42.59 7.62 15.91
CA ASN A 106 43.13 7.48 14.54
C ASN A 106 43.84 8.75 14.04
N PHE A 107 43.42 9.95 14.47
CA PHE A 107 44.02 11.24 14.09
C PHE A 107 45.47 11.44 14.57
N ILE A 108 45.95 10.68 15.57
CA ILE A 108 47.35 10.76 16.03
C ILE A 108 48.28 10.01 15.07
N ALA A 109 47.77 8.98 14.39
CA ALA A 109 48.55 8.15 13.48
C ALA A 109 48.57 8.69 12.04
N ASN A 110 47.51 9.39 11.61
CA ASN A 110 47.36 9.90 10.24
C ASN A 110 47.08 11.42 10.23
N PRO A 111 48.08 12.28 9.91
CA PRO A 111 47.92 13.73 9.92
C PRO A 111 47.04 14.29 8.77
N GLU A 112 46.62 13.47 7.82
CA GLU A 112 45.77 13.85 6.67
C GLU A 112 44.26 13.67 6.93
N GLU A 113 43.87 13.03 8.03
CA GLU A 113 42.45 12.93 8.43
C GLU A 113 42.06 14.09 9.34
N ASN A 114 41.03 14.85 8.94
CA ASN A 114 40.53 16.00 9.69
C ASN A 114 40.20 15.65 11.14
N VAL A 115 40.56 16.55 12.06
CA VAL A 115 40.27 16.42 13.50
C VAL A 115 38.76 16.49 13.71
N GLN A 116 38.15 15.33 13.94
CA GLN A 116 36.79 15.27 14.49
C GLN A 116 36.81 15.80 15.93
N PRO A 117 35.89 16.71 16.28
CA PRO A 117 35.85 17.29 17.62
C PRO A 117 35.66 16.19 18.67
N PHE A 118 36.36 16.39 19.78
CA PHE A 118 36.36 15.63 21.03
C PHE A 118 34.95 15.46 21.61
N ALA A 119 34.12 14.61 21.01
CA ALA A 119 32.77 14.38 21.51
C ALA A 119 32.44 12.89 21.46
N ILE A 120 32.58 12.29 22.65
CA ILE A 120 31.92 11.06 23.12
C ILE A 120 32.71 9.78 22.82
N LEU A 121 33.36 9.27 23.88
CA LEU A 121 33.94 7.93 23.96
C LEU A 121 32.91 6.86 23.57
N GLY A 122 33.14 6.16 22.46
CA GLY A 122 32.43 4.95 22.10
C GLY A 122 33.22 4.21 21.03
N GLY A 123 33.66 2.97 21.32
CA GLY A 123 34.45 2.15 20.39
C GLY A 123 33.76 1.90 19.04
N ASP A 124 32.44 2.00 19.01
CA ASP A 124 31.62 1.78 17.81
C ASP A 124 31.52 3.01 16.90
N ASN A 125 32.00 4.18 17.32
CA ASN A 125 31.77 5.43 16.56
C ASN A 125 32.45 5.40 15.18
N ASN A 126 33.62 4.76 15.07
CA ASN A 126 34.30 4.56 13.79
C ASN A 126 33.51 3.64 12.84
N VAL A 127 32.80 2.65 13.37
CA VAL A 127 31.95 1.75 12.59
C VAL A 127 30.73 2.52 12.09
N ILE A 128 30.10 3.28 12.98
CA ILE A 128 28.95 4.13 12.68
C ILE A 128 29.30 5.20 11.64
N GLU A 129 30.47 5.84 11.72
CA GLU A 129 30.90 6.83 10.73
C GLU A 129 31.10 6.24 9.34
N LYS A 130 31.70 5.04 9.24
CA LYS A 130 31.82 4.32 7.96
C LYS A 130 30.45 3.98 7.38
N GLU A 131 29.52 3.54 8.22
CA GLU A 131 28.14 3.25 7.79
C GLU A 131 27.44 4.53 7.31
N ILE A 132 27.54 5.63 8.05
CA ILE A 132 26.99 6.93 7.67
C ILE A 132 27.58 7.41 6.34
N SER A 133 28.88 7.26 6.13
CA SER A 133 29.52 7.63 4.86
C SER A 133 28.96 6.80 3.71
N GLY A 134 28.89 5.47 3.87
CA GLY A 134 28.34 4.58 2.83
C GLY A 134 26.86 4.86 2.54
N LEU A 135 26.07 5.23 3.55
CA LEU A 135 24.68 5.64 3.35
C LEU A 135 24.57 6.99 2.62
N LYS A 136 25.44 7.96 2.94
CA LYS A 136 25.50 9.25 2.22
C LYS A 136 25.85 9.06 0.75
N ASP A 137 26.79 8.18 0.43
CA ASP A 137 27.18 7.89 -0.95
C ASP A 137 26.02 7.25 -1.75
N LYS A 138 25.26 6.34 -1.11
CA LYS A 138 24.05 5.74 -1.71
C LYS A 138 22.93 6.76 -1.92
N LEU A 139 22.69 7.61 -0.92
CA LEU A 139 21.72 8.71 -1.01
C LEU A 139 22.10 9.66 -2.16
N GLY A 140 23.38 9.99 -2.29
CA GLY A 140 23.89 10.97 -3.24
C GLY A 140 23.55 12.40 -2.84
N SER A 141 23.68 13.32 -3.78
CA SER A 141 23.35 14.73 -3.59
C SER A 141 21.88 15.00 -3.90
N ASN A 142 21.25 15.86 -3.09
CA ASN A 142 19.92 16.43 -3.34
C ASN A 142 20.01 17.91 -3.79
N GLU A 143 21.19 18.35 -4.21
CA GLU A 143 21.34 19.69 -4.75
C GLU A 143 20.61 19.80 -6.08
N LYS A 144 19.89 20.91 -6.24
CA LYS A 144 19.08 21.18 -7.40
C LYS A 144 19.94 21.15 -8.66
N ASP A 145 19.59 20.25 -9.58
CA ASP A 145 20.27 20.01 -10.87
C ASP A 145 21.64 19.33 -10.79
N LEU A 146 22.05 18.89 -9.61
CA LEU A 146 23.23 18.07 -9.36
C LEU A 146 22.85 16.78 -8.61
N GLU A 147 21.61 16.33 -8.76
CA GLU A 147 21.14 15.15 -8.02
C GLU A 147 21.89 13.89 -8.47
N THR A 148 22.41 13.14 -7.50
CA THR A 148 23.13 11.88 -7.73
C THR A 148 22.54 10.77 -6.88
N GLY A 149 22.93 9.51 -7.15
CA GLY A 149 22.43 8.35 -6.41
C GLY A 149 20.90 8.22 -6.44
N LEU A 150 20.31 7.88 -5.29
CA LEU A 150 18.88 7.66 -5.14
C LEU A 150 18.03 8.91 -5.43
N TYR A 151 18.54 10.12 -5.16
CA TYR A 151 17.80 11.36 -5.46
C TYR A 151 17.60 11.55 -6.97
N LYS A 152 18.58 11.17 -7.79
CA LYS A 152 18.47 11.20 -9.26
C LYS A 152 17.41 10.24 -9.77
N ASP A 153 17.40 9.01 -9.24
CA ASP A 153 16.42 7.99 -9.60
C ASP A 153 15.01 8.45 -9.23
N LEU A 154 14.84 9.01 -8.02
CA LEU A 154 13.57 9.57 -7.57
C LEU A 154 13.09 10.69 -8.50
N LYS A 155 13.95 11.63 -8.89
CA LYS A 155 13.62 12.72 -9.82
C LYS A 155 13.15 12.17 -11.17
N THR A 156 13.86 11.17 -11.70
CA THR A 156 13.53 10.52 -12.97
C THR A 156 12.18 9.82 -12.90
N LEU A 157 11.95 9.03 -11.84
CA LEU A 157 10.74 8.25 -11.65
C LEU A 157 9.52 9.15 -11.43
N ASN A 158 9.68 10.25 -10.68
CA ASN A 158 8.64 11.27 -10.54
C ASN A 158 8.31 11.97 -11.86
N GLY A 159 9.31 12.25 -12.69
CA GLY A 159 9.11 12.77 -14.05
C GLY A 159 8.25 11.83 -14.90
N ILE A 160 8.59 10.54 -14.92
CA ILE A 160 7.83 9.50 -15.64
C ILE A 160 6.40 9.40 -15.10
N TYR A 161 6.24 9.29 -13.77
CA TYR A 161 4.93 9.20 -13.12
C TYR A 161 4.06 10.42 -13.43
N SER A 162 4.59 11.63 -13.32
CA SER A 162 3.84 12.85 -13.59
C SER A 162 3.36 12.92 -15.05
N THR A 163 4.19 12.44 -15.99
CA THR A 163 3.87 12.39 -17.42
C THR A 163 2.79 11.34 -17.70
N ALA A 164 2.93 10.13 -17.16
CA ALA A 164 1.95 9.06 -17.30
C ALA A 164 0.61 9.41 -16.63
N LYS A 165 0.64 10.07 -15.47
CA LYS A 165 -0.56 10.56 -14.80
C LYS A 165 -1.27 11.62 -15.64
N ARG A 166 -0.53 12.58 -16.19
CA ARG A 166 -1.10 13.62 -17.06
C ARG A 166 -1.75 13.02 -18.30
N SER A 167 -1.11 12.06 -18.97
CA SER A 167 -1.70 11.41 -20.15
C SER A 167 -2.96 10.62 -19.81
N HIS A 168 -2.93 9.87 -18.69
CA HIS A 168 -4.11 9.17 -18.18
C HIS A 168 -5.27 10.13 -17.86
N ASP A 169 -5.00 11.24 -17.17
CA ASP A 169 -6.02 12.21 -16.79
C ASP A 169 -6.62 12.90 -18.02
N ILE A 170 -5.81 13.22 -19.03
CA ILE A 170 -6.28 13.75 -20.32
C ILE A 170 -7.20 12.73 -21.01
N ALA A 171 -6.78 11.47 -21.13
CA ALA A 171 -7.56 10.43 -21.77
C ALA A 171 -8.88 10.17 -21.03
N LYS A 172 -8.84 10.12 -19.69
CA LYS A 172 -10.00 9.95 -18.82
C LYS A 172 -10.99 11.11 -18.95
N ASN A 173 -10.50 12.35 -18.96
CA ASN A 173 -11.34 13.53 -19.10
C ASN A 173 -11.95 13.63 -20.50
N SER A 174 -11.18 13.31 -21.55
CA SER A 174 -11.68 13.22 -22.92
C SER A 174 -12.80 12.19 -23.03
N LEU A 175 -12.59 10.98 -22.50
CA LEU A 175 -13.62 9.92 -22.47
C LEU A 175 -14.87 10.38 -21.70
N ASN A 176 -14.70 10.97 -20.52
CA ASN A 176 -15.83 11.47 -19.74
C ASN A 176 -16.61 12.57 -20.48
N SER A 177 -15.91 13.45 -21.19
CA SER A 177 -16.54 14.49 -22.02
C SER A 177 -17.37 13.86 -23.14
N GLN A 178 -16.81 12.90 -23.88
CA GLN A 178 -17.52 12.20 -24.96
C GLN A 178 -18.76 11.46 -24.43
N LEU A 179 -18.63 10.75 -23.29
CA LEU A 179 -19.75 10.07 -22.66
C LEU A 179 -20.83 11.06 -22.20
N ASN A 180 -20.44 12.21 -21.65
CA ASN A 180 -21.39 13.23 -21.21
C ASN A 180 -22.10 13.87 -22.40
N GLU A 181 -21.37 14.23 -23.45
CA GLU A 181 -21.95 14.78 -24.68
C GLU A 181 -22.93 13.79 -25.30
N LYS A 182 -22.57 12.50 -25.38
CA LYS A 182 -23.45 11.47 -25.94
C LYS A 182 -24.67 11.17 -25.07
N ALA A 183 -24.55 11.23 -23.75
CA ALA A 183 -25.67 10.93 -22.84
C ALA A 183 -26.62 12.14 -22.68
N ILE A 184 -26.06 13.32 -22.38
CA ILE A 184 -26.79 14.51 -21.92
C ILE A 184 -26.46 15.79 -22.71
N GLY A 185 -25.77 15.68 -23.85
CA GLY A 185 -25.52 16.84 -24.74
C GLY A 185 -26.82 17.35 -25.37
N ARG A 186 -26.98 18.67 -25.46
CA ARG A 186 -28.24 19.29 -25.92
C ARG A 186 -28.55 19.05 -27.40
N GLN A 187 -27.52 18.86 -28.24
CA GLN A 187 -27.72 18.69 -29.68
C GLN A 187 -27.75 17.21 -30.12
N THR A 188 -26.86 16.39 -29.56
CA THR A 188 -26.63 15.00 -30.01
C THR A 188 -26.86 13.96 -28.92
N GLY A 189 -27.22 14.41 -27.71
CA GLY A 189 -27.36 13.56 -26.54
C GLY A 189 -28.65 12.75 -26.56
N ILE A 190 -28.56 11.51 -26.08
CA ILE A 190 -29.68 10.57 -26.00
C ILE A 190 -30.88 11.17 -25.24
N LYS A 191 -30.61 11.85 -24.11
CA LYS A 191 -31.64 12.48 -23.27
C LYS A 191 -32.51 13.50 -24.03
N TYR A 192 -31.91 14.29 -24.91
CA TYR A 192 -32.57 15.40 -25.60
C TYR A 192 -33.13 15.04 -26.97
N ASN A 193 -32.97 13.78 -27.41
CA ASN A 193 -33.52 13.25 -28.65
C ASN A 193 -34.54 12.12 -28.36
N PRO A 194 -35.64 12.41 -27.64
CA PRO A 194 -36.61 11.37 -27.23
C PRO A 194 -37.35 10.75 -28.41
N GLU A 195 -37.51 11.47 -29.52
CA GLU A 195 -38.13 10.94 -30.75
C GLU A 195 -37.39 9.71 -31.28
N LYS A 196 -36.06 9.63 -31.06
CA LYS A 196 -35.22 8.52 -31.51
C LYS A 196 -34.96 7.48 -30.42
N PHE A 197 -34.75 7.91 -29.17
CA PHE A 197 -34.26 7.02 -28.10
C PHE A 197 -35.26 6.80 -26.95
N GLY A 198 -36.36 7.53 -26.89
CA GLY A 198 -37.46 7.36 -25.93
C GLY A 198 -37.19 7.83 -24.49
N ASP A 199 -36.00 7.62 -23.94
CA ASP A 199 -35.71 7.91 -22.51
C ASP A 199 -35.31 9.37 -22.26
N GLN A 200 -36.27 10.19 -21.82
CA GLN A 200 -36.05 11.60 -21.42
C GLN A 200 -35.32 11.74 -20.07
N ASN A 201 -35.21 10.68 -19.27
CA ASN A 201 -34.50 10.65 -17.99
C ASN A 201 -33.16 9.90 -18.10
N TYR A 202 -32.54 9.98 -19.28
CA TYR A 202 -31.26 9.32 -19.55
C TYR A 202 -30.10 10.01 -18.82
N THR A 203 -29.14 9.22 -18.35
CA THR A 203 -27.98 9.69 -17.57
C THR A 203 -26.68 9.04 -18.03
N ASN A 204 -25.55 9.66 -17.71
CA ASN A 204 -24.23 9.10 -18.03
C ASN A 204 -24.01 7.70 -17.40
N SER A 205 -24.61 7.45 -16.23
CA SER A 205 -24.54 6.15 -15.55
C SER A 205 -25.20 5.03 -16.37
N LYS A 206 -26.39 5.31 -16.95
CA LYS A 206 -27.09 4.37 -17.85
C LYS A 206 -26.23 4.02 -19.06
N LEU A 207 -25.63 5.04 -19.71
CA LEU A 207 -24.72 4.84 -20.85
C LEU A 207 -23.52 3.96 -20.49
N ARG A 208 -22.90 4.18 -19.32
CA ARG A 208 -21.77 3.34 -18.88
C ARG A 208 -22.20 1.90 -18.66
N ASN A 209 -23.36 1.66 -18.07
CA ASN A 209 -23.88 0.31 -17.85
C ASN A 209 -24.20 -0.38 -19.20
N GLU A 210 -24.79 0.34 -20.14
CA GLU A 210 -25.06 -0.17 -21.49
C GLU A 210 -23.76 -0.51 -22.25
N ILE A 211 -22.73 0.33 -22.17
CA ILE A 211 -21.40 0.03 -22.74
C ILE A 211 -20.84 -1.26 -22.14
N GLN A 212 -21.02 -1.51 -20.83
CA GLN A 212 -20.59 -2.77 -20.22
C GLN A 212 -21.39 -3.97 -20.72
N LEU A 213 -22.69 -3.80 -21.01
CA LEU A 213 -23.51 -4.86 -21.61
C LEU A 213 -23.05 -5.18 -23.04
N VAL A 214 -22.74 -4.15 -23.85
CA VAL A 214 -22.28 -4.30 -25.23
C VAL A 214 -20.90 -4.96 -25.31
N LYS A 215 -20.05 -4.79 -24.29
CA LYS A 215 -18.74 -5.43 -24.19
C LYS A 215 -18.80 -6.92 -23.85
N LYS A 216 -19.95 -7.46 -23.45
CA LYS A 216 -20.10 -8.90 -23.17
C LYS A 216 -20.14 -9.69 -24.47
N ASP A 217 -19.49 -10.85 -24.49
CA ASP A 217 -19.41 -11.71 -25.67
C ASP A 217 -20.77 -12.23 -26.16
N GLU A 218 -21.78 -12.25 -25.30
CA GLU A 218 -23.15 -12.67 -25.61
C GLU A 218 -23.96 -11.60 -26.37
N PHE A 219 -23.46 -10.36 -26.45
CA PHE A 219 -24.18 -9.28 -27.09
C PHE A 219 -24.17 -9.45 -28.62
N LYS A 220 -25.36 -9.58 -29.20
CA LYS A 220 -25.55 -9.62 -30.66
C LYS A 220 -26.07 -8.27 -31.14
N PRO A 221 -25.28 -7.49 -31.90
CA PRO A 221 -25.73 -6.21 -32.44
C PRO A 221 -26.86 -6.44 -33.45
N LEU A 222 -27.80 -5.48 -33.53
CA LEU A 222 -28.78 -5.47 -34.61
C LEU A 222 -28.09 -5.26 -35.96
N SER A 223 -28.54 -5.98 -36.99
CA SER A 223 -28.13 -5.74 -38.37
C SER A 223 -28.62 -4.37 -38.86
N ASP A 224 -27.86 -3.75 -39.77
CA ASP A 224 -28.16 -2.40 -40.24
C ASP A 224 -29.49 -2.32 -40.99
N GLU A 225 -29.90 -3.38 -41.68
CA GLU A 225 -31.22 -3.50 -42.32
C GLU A 225 -32.37 -3.38 -41.30
N ARG A 226 -32.24 -4.03 -40.15
CA ARG A 226 -33.25 -3.99 -39.09
C ARG A 226 -33.32 -2.62 -38.43
N LYS A 227 -32.18 -1.93 -38.28
CA LYS A 227 -32.14 -0.55 -37.76
C LYS A 227 -32.89 0.41 -38.68
N ILE A 228 -32.62 0.34 -39.99
CA ILE A 228 -33.27 1.20 -40.99
C ILE A 228 -34.79 0.99 -40.99
N LEU A 229 -35.25 -0.27 -40.93
CA LEU A 229 -36.68 -0.59 -40.87
C LEU A 229 -37.35 -0.01 -39.60
N ALA A 230 -36.69 -0.14 -38.45
CA ALA A 230 -37.19 0.39 -37.19
C ALA A 230 -37.23 1.93 -37.20
N GLU A 231 -36.18 2.58 -37.70
CA GLU A 231 -36.14 4.05 -37.84
C GLU A 231 -37.24 4.57 -38.76
N LYS A 232 -37.50 3.89 -39.89
CA LYS A 232 -38.59 4.24 -40.82
C LYS A 232 -39.97 4.11 -40.17
N SER A 233 -40.12 3.24 -39.17
CA SER A 233 -41.39 3.07 -38.43
C SER A 233 -41.64 4.20 -37.43
N LEU A 234 -40.61 4.97 -37.06
CA LEU A 234 -40.72 6.15 -36.20
C LEU A 234 -41.06 7.43 -36.98
N GLU A 235 -40.99 7.42 -38.31
CA GLU A 235 -41.36 8.57 -39.13
C GLU A 235 -42.88 8.78 -39.14
N GLU A 236 -43.35 9.79 -38.41
CA GLU A 236 -44.74 10.25 -38.51
C GLU A 236 -44.95 11.01 -39.84
N LYS A 237 -45.59 10.34 -40.80
CA LYS A 237 -46.06 10.97 -42.05
C LYS A 237 -47.54 11.21 -41.97
N LYS A 238 -47.97 12.45 -42.26
CA LYS A 238 -49.39 12.78 -42.45
C LYS A 238 -49.93 11.90 -43.59
N LYS A 239 -50.81 10.96 -43.27
CA LYS A 239 -51.53 10.17 -44.27
C LYS A 239 -52.51 11.08 -45.02
N GLU A 240 -52.79 10.74 -46.27
CA GLU A 240 -53.85 11.40 -47.02
C GLU A 240 -55.17 11.31 -46.26
N ASP A 241 -55.97 12.37 -46.35
CA ASP A 241 -57.27 12.41 -45.68
C ASP A 241 -58.12 11.24 -46.17
N ILE A 242 -58.80 10.56 -45.24
CA ILE A 242 -59.66 9.42 -45.55
C ILE A 242 -60.71 9.91 -46.54
N SER A 243 -60.75 9.32 -47.74
CA SER A 243 -61.77 9.64 -48.74
C SER A 243 -63.15 9.50 -48.10
N GLN A 244 -64.00 10.52 -48.27
CA GLN A 244 -65.36 10.49 -47.72
C GLN A 244 -66.01 9.17 -48.06
N ILE A 245 -66.46 8.44 -47.03
CA ILE A 245 -67.27 7.24 -47.22
C ILE A 245 -68.43 7.69 -48.11
N SER A 246 -68.52 7.11 -49.31
CA SER A 246 -69.64 7.36 -50.20
C SER A 246 -70.91 7.12 -49.40
N GLU A 247 -71.75 8.16 -49.29
CA GLU A 247 -73.05 8.04 -48.63
C GLU A 247 -73.72 6.77 -49.16
N LEU A 248 -74.10 5.89 -48.23
CA LEU A 248 -74.89 4.72 -48.58
C LEU A 248 -76.17 5.28 -49.22
N ASP A 249 -76.31 5.15 -50.54
CA ASP A 249 -77.55 5.51 -51.24
C ASP A 249 -78.62 4.49 -50.85
N LEU A 250 -79.19 4.71 -49.66
CA LEU A 250 -80.39 4.06 -49.20
C LEU A 250 -81.53 4.64 -50.05
N SER A 251 -81.68 4.09 -51.26
CA SER A 251 -82.79 4.41 -52.17
C SER A 251 -84.12 3.92 -51.58
N PHE A 252 -84.57 4.53 -50.49
CA PHE A 252 -85.84 4.27 -49.80
C PHE A 252 -87.05 4.40 -50.74
N GLN A 253 -86.90 5.10 -51.87
CA GLN A 253 -87.92 5.22 -52.91
C GLN A 253 -88.14 3.94 -53.73
N THR A 254 -87.17 3.03 -53.77
CA THR A 254 -87.37 1.71 -54.41
C THR A 254 -88.06 0.72 -53.48
N PHE A 255 -87.91 0.90 -52.17
CA PHE A 255 -88.60 0.10 -51.15
C PHE A 255 -90.10 0.40 -51.08
N SER A 256 -90.52 1.63 -51.37
CA SER A 256 -91.91 2.08 -51.24
C SER A 256 -92.80 1.80 -52.47
N ARG A 257 -92.29 1.12 -53.51
CA ARG A 257 -93.05 0.79 -54.73
C ARG A 257 -93.32 -0.71 -54.94
N LYS A 258 -92.81 -1.56 -54.05
CA LYS A 258 -93.10 -2.99 -54.00
C LYS A 258 -93.47 -3.34 -52.55
N GLU A 259 -94.73 -3.12 -52.21
CA GLU A 259 -95.55 -3.89 -51.27
C GLU A 259 -96.91 -3.18 -51.19
N PHE A 260 -97.89 -3.75 -51.88
CA PHE A 260 -99.17 -4.19 -51.32
C PHE A 260 -100.17 -3.05 -51.14
N PHE A 261 -101.10 -2.85 -52.10
CA PHE A 261 -102.36 -3.60 -52.14
C PHE A 261 -102.88 -3.85 -50.72
N GLY A 262 -103.79 -2.97 -50.31
CA GLY A 262 -104.55 -3.16 -49.09
C GLY A 262 -105.38 -4.44 -49.19
N GLU A 263 -105.21 -5.29 -48.20
CA GLU A 263 -106.23 -6.21 -47.74
C GLU A 263 -106.27 -6.05 -46.22
N GLU A 264 -107.48 -5.80 -45.71
CA GLU A 264 -107.82 -5.57 -44.31
C GLU A 264 -107.45 -6.77 -43.41
N VAL A 265 -107.36 -6.51 -42.10
CA VAL A 265 -107.84 -7.29 -40.94
C VAL A 265 -107.00 -6.84 -39.73
N ASP A 266 -107.51 -5.93 -38.89
CA ASP A 266 -108.33 -6.14 -37.68
C ASP A 266 -107.44 -6.26 -36.41
N ASP A 267 -107.40 -5.17 -35.65
CA ASP A 267 -106.71 -5.05 -34.37
C ASP A 267 -107.59 -5.63 -33.25
N GLY A 268 -107.19 -6.79 -32.73
CA GLY A 268 -107.75 -7.40 -31.53
C GLY A 268 -106.78 -7.34 -30.34
N ASP A 269 -107.01 -6.33 -29.50
CA ASP A 269 -106.89 -6.29 -28.03
C ASP A 269 -105.80 -7.09 -27.27
N SER A 270 -105.13 -6.30 -26.41
CA SER A 270 -104.93 -6.53 -24.96
C SER A 270 -103.73 -7.33 -24.42
N ASP A 271 -103.13 -6.65 -23.42
CA ASP A 271 -102.60 -7.14 -22.16
C ASP A 271 -101.27 -7.90 -22.05
N GLY A 272 -100.49 -7.46 -21.05
CA GLY A 272 -99.95 -8.41 -20.07
C GLY A 272 -98.43 -8.59 -20.02
N THR A 273 -97.79 -7.77 -19.19
CA THR A 273 -96.83 -8.15 -18.14
C THR A 273 -96.18 -9.56 -18.12
N GLY A 274 -94.87 -9.58 -17.86
CA GLY A 274 -94.14 -10.70 -17.22
C GLY A 274 -92.65 -10.39 -17.12
N ASP A 275 -92.18 -9.72 -16.06
CA ASP A 275 -91.57 -10.31 -14.85
C ASP A 275 -90.66 -11.53 -15.11
N HIS A 276 -89.34 -11.36 -14.98
CA HIS A 276 -88.45 -12.34 -14.35
C HIS A 276 -87.20 -11.68 -13.78
N ARG A 277 -87.35 -11.21 -12.53
CA ARG A 277 -86.57 -11.60 -11.34
C ARG A 277 -85.17 -12.22 -11.49
N ARG A 278 -84.33 -11.74 -10.53
CA ARG A 278 -83.27 -12.43 -9.76
C ARG A 278 -81.90 -12.58 -10.43
N GLN A 279 -80.77 -12.51 -9.72
CA GLN A 279 -80.33 -12.11 -8.36
C GLN A 279 -78.79 -12.24 -8.43
N ALA A 280 -78.02 -11.32 -7.83
CA ALA A 280 -77.20 -11.55 -6.62
C ALA A 280 -75.93 -12.40 -6.90
N ASP A 281 -74.74 -12.24 -6.30
CA ASP A 281 -74.22 -11.56 -5.10
C ASP A 281 -72.73 -11.25 -5.39
N GLY A 282 -72.15 -10.16 -4.87
CA GLY A 282 -71.27 -10.23 -3.69
C GLY A 282 -69.78 -10.35 -4.09
N LYS A 283 -68.77 -9.74 -3.44
CA LYS A 283 -68.65 -9.16 -2.12
C LYS A 283 -67.48 -8.16 -2.06
N PHE A 284 -67.72 -7.22 -1.17
CA PHE A 284 -66.87 -6.26 -0.48
C PHE A 284 -65.71 -6.90 0.32
N VAL A 285 -64.55 -6.23 0.40
CA VAL A 285 -63.66 -6.20 1.58
C VAL A 285 -62.93 -4.85 1.67
N GLU A 286 -63.21 -4.11 2.74
CA GLU A 286 -62.42 -3.01 3.31
C GLU A 286 -61.19 -3.54 4.07
N ALA A 287 -60.10 -2.77 4.10
CA ALA A 287 -59.18 -2.74 5.24
C ALA A 287 -58.59 -1.33 5.42
N LYS A 288 -58.60 -0.88 6.68
CA LYS A 288 -58.27 0.47 7.19
C LYS A 288 -56.77 0.72 7.41
N ASN A 289 -56.43 2.01 7.33
CA ASN A 289 -55.53 2.84 8.16
C ASN A 289 -54.10 2.39 8.55
N GLY A 290 -53.15 3.30 8.32
CA GLY A 290 -51.87 3.41 9.04
C GLY A 290 -51.22 4.78 8.82
N ASN A 291 -50.97 5.51 9.90
CA ASN A 291 -50.51 6.91 10.01
C ASN A 291 -48.97 7.00 10.27
N ALA A 292 -48.45 8.23 10.31
CA ALA A 292 -47.07 8.71 10.59
C ALA A 292 -46.19 8.90 9.34
N GLY A 293 -45.59 10.05 9.01
CA GLY A 293 -45.21 11.21 9.81
C GLY A 293 -43.71 11.17 10.11
N ASN A 294 -42.85 11.85 9.33
CA ASN A 294 -41.68 12.56 9.86
C ASN A 294 -40.96 13.48 8.86
N CYS A 295 -40.43 14.58 9.41
CA CYS A 295 -39.75 15.70 8.77
C CYS A 295 -38.22 15.51 8.63
N GLN A 296 -37.65 16.24 7.65
CA GLN A 296 -36.28 16.80 7.55
C GLN A 296 -35.07 15.84 7.46
N PRO A 297 -33.96 16.24 6.77
CA PRO A 297 -32.96 17.24 7.22
C PRO A 297 -32.75 18.37 6.16
N GLY A 298 -32.12 19.51 6.42
CA GLY A 298 -30.84 19.73 7.12
C GLY A 298 -29.72 19.80 6.08
#